data_AF-A0A840WH39-F1
#
_entry.id   AF-A0A840WH39-F1
#
_cell.length_a   1.000
_cell.length_b   1.000
_cell.length_c   1.000
_cell.angle_alpha   90.00
_cell.angle_beta   90.00
_cell.angle_gamma   90.00
#
_symmetry.space_group_name_H-M   'P 1'
#
loop_
_entity.id
_entity.type
_entity.pdbx_description
1 polymer ?
#
loop_
_entity_poly.entity_id
_entity_poly.type
_entity_poly.pdbx_seq_one_letter_code
_entity_poly.pdbx_strand_id
1 'polypeptide(L)'
;MVEGVLPADQYTDMLASLTADHRGISRCYYFDVPFEETLVRHATKPGMEAVYEEHLREWWSYMDLLPGGVEEILGTRFSAEEHARQILHAVGLERDPTGQEEQAEPAETAKEGPRNAPLHS
;
A
#
# COMPACT_ATOMS: atom_id res chain seq x y z
N MET A 1 -5.14 5.95 -4.02
CA MET A 1 -4.88 4.54 -4.39
C MET A 1 -6.08 4.07 -5.20
N VAL A 2 -5.84 3.38 -6.31
CA VAL A 2 -6.87 2.74 -7.13
C VAL A 2 -6.64 1.24 -7.04
N GLU A 3 -7.67 0.47 -6.77
CA GLU A 3 -7.61 -0.99 -6.63
C GLU A 3 -8.89 -1.63 -7.16
N GLY A 4 -8.80 -2.90 -7.57
CA GLY A 4 -9.94 -3.68 -8.05
C GLY A 4 -9.57 -4.58 -9.23
N VAL A 5 -10.59 -5.18 -9.84
CA VAL A 5 -10.49 -5.81 -11.15
C VAL A 5 -10.71 -4.71 -12.18
N LEU A 6 -9.65 -4.32 -12.89
CA LEU A 6 -9.62 -3.17 -13.79
C LEU A 6 -9.23 -3.64 -15.20
N PRO A 7 -10.18 -4.18 -15.98
CA PRO A 7 -9.88 -4.68 -17.32
C PRO A 7 -9.19 -3.64 -18.19
N ALA A 8 -8.09 -4.02 -18.84
CA ALA A 8 -7.29 -3.08 -19.62
C ALA A 8 -8.08 -2.50 -20.80
N ASP A 9 -8.97 -3.29 -21.40
CA ASP A 9 -9.84 -2.87 -22.51
C ASP A 9 -10.75 -1.67 -22.16
N GLN A 10 -11.14 -1.54 -20.89
CA GLN A 10 -12.04 -0.49 -20.40
C GLN A 10 -11.31 0.63 -19.69
N TYR A 11 -10.23 0.33 -18.99
CA TYR A 11 -9.60 1.26 -18.05
C TYR A 11 -8.25 1.81 -18.50
N THR A 12 -7.67 1.35 -19.62
CA THR A 12 -6.34 1.79 -20.09
C THR A 12 -6.21 3.31 -20.15
N ASP A 13 -7.11 4.00 -20.86
CA ASP A 13 -7.01 5.45 -21.07
C ASP A 13 -7.13 6.22 -19.75
N MET A 14 -8.00 5.76 -18.87
CA MET A 14 -8.19 6.37 -17.55
C MET A 14 -6.95 6.20 -16.67
N LEU A 15 -6.41 4.98 -16.57
CA LEU A 15 -5.25 4.67 -15.74
C LEU A 15 -3.98 5.35 -16.26
N ALA A 16 -3.82 5.42 -17.59
CA ALA A 16 -2.74 6.15 -18.23
C ALA A 16 -2.81 7.65 -17.91
N SER A 17 -4.01 8.25 -18.00
CA SER A 17 -4.22 9.67 -17.68
C SER A 17 -3.92 9.98 -16.21
N LEU A 18 -4.43 9.16 -15.29
CA LEU A 18 -4.15 9.31 -13.85
C LEU A 18 -2.66 9.24 -13.54
N THR A 19 -1.95 8.31 -14.19
CA THR A 19 -0.50 8.13 -14.01
C THR A 19 0.27 9.33 -14.54
N ALA A 20 -0.12 9.86 -15.70
CA ALA A 20 0.52 11.01 -16.34
C ALA A 20 0.27 12.33 -15.59
N ASP A 21 -0.93 12.53 -15.04
CA ASP A 21 -1.30 13.75 -14.31
C ASP A 21 -0.75 13.79 -12.88
N HIS A 22 -0.40 12.63 -12.32
CA HIS A 22 0.12 12.54 -10.95
C HIS A 22 1.54 13.10 -10.84
N ARG A 23 1.70 14.14 -10.00
CA ARG A 23 3.01 14.72 -9.66
C ARG A 23 3.64 13.94 -8.52
N GLY A 24 4.44 12.94 -8.86
CA GLY A 24 5.16 12.13 -7.88
C GLY A 24 5.51 10.76 -8.44
N ILE A 25 5.72 9.81 -7.53
CA ILE A 25 5.94 8.41 -7.90
C ILE A 25 4.57 7.76 -8.11
N SER A 26 4.34 7.27 -9.32
CA SER A 26 3.22 6.40 -9.65
C SER A 26 3.74 4.97 -9.80
N ARG A 27 3.09 4.02 -9.15
CA ARG A 27 3.39 2.59 -9.27
C ARG A 27 2.13 1.85 -9.68
N CYS A 28 2.26 0.99 -10.69
CA CYS A 28 1.19 0.12 -11.16
C CYS A 28 1.64 -1.33 -10.92
N TYR A 29 0.75 -2.15 -10.36
CA TYR A 29 1.05 -3.53 -10.02
C TYR A 29 -0.05 -4.43 -10.55
N TYR A 30 0.33 -5.48 -11.27
CA TYR A 30 -0.57 -6.54 -11.70
C TYR A 30 -0.41 -7.75 -10.77
N PHE A 31 -1.47 -8.17 -10.11
CA PHE A 31 -1.46 -9.39 -9.31
C PHE A 31 -1.74 -10.59 -10.22
N ASP A 32 -0.72 -11.40 -10.48
CA ASP A 32 -0.86 -12.65 -11.24
C ASP A 32 -1.49 -13.72 -10.34
N VAL A 33 -2.82 -13.69 -10.30
CA VAL A 33 -3.67 -14.62 -9.56
C VAL A 33 -4.21 -15.67 -10.54
N PRO A 34 -3.79 -16.95 -10.41
CA PRO A 34 -4.32 -18.03 -11.22
C PRO A 34 -5.85 -18.16 -11.11
N PHE A 35 -6.48 -18.71 -12.15
CA PHE A 35 -7.92 -18.90 -12.16
C PHE A 35 -8.40 -19.81 -11.02
N GLU A 36 -7.60 -20.82 -10.66
CA GLU A 36 -7.89 -21.76 -9.57
C GLU A 36 -7.98 -21.03 -8.21
N GLU A 37 -7.08 -20.08 -7.97
CA GLU A 37 -7.11 -19.25 -6.76
C GLU A 37 -8.34 -18.34 -6.75
N THR A 38 -8.76 -17.84 -7.91
CA THR A 38 -10.02 -17.08 -8.06
C THR A 38 -11.23 -17.93 -7.65
N LEU A 39 -11.29 -19.21 -8.05
CA LEU A 39 -12.36 -20.12 -7.65
C LEU A 39 -12.39 -20.39 -6.14
N VAL A 40 -11.21 -20.60 -5.53
CA VAL A 40 -11.09 -20.82 -4.08
C VAL A 40 -11.62 -19.60 -3.31
N ARG A 41 -11.20 -18.39 -3.69
CA ARG A 41 -11.67 -17.15 -3.05
C ARG A 41 -13.17 -16.97 -3.22
N HIS A 42 -13.68 -17.23 -4.43
CA HIS A 42 -15.10 -17.14 -4.73
C HIS A 42 -15.95 -18.05 -3.86
N ALA A 43 -15.54 -19.32 -3.69
CA ALA A 43 -16.26 -20.29 -2.88
C ALA A 43 -16.40 -19.86 -1.40
N THR A 44 -15.49 -19.02 -0.91
CA THR A 44 -15.52 -18.48 0.46
C THR A 44 -16.22 -17.13 0.59
N LYS A 45 -16.63 -16.51 -0.53
CA LYS A 45 -17.22 -15.16 -0.54
C LYS A 45 -18.74 -15.22 -0.33
N PRO A 46 -19.27 -14.63 0.76
CA PRO A 46 -20.72 -14.67 1.03
C PRO A 46 -21.52 -13.86 -0.01
N GLY A 47 -22.71 -14.34 -0.37
CA GLY A 47 -23.63 -13.60 -1.26
C GLY A 47 -23.29 -13.68 -2.75
N MET A 48 -22.45 -14.64 -3.15
CA MET A 48 -22.02 -14.85 -4.54
C MET A 48 -22.49 -16.20 -5.10
N GLU A 49 -23.51 -16.81 -4.50
CA GLU A 49 -23.99 -18.16 -4.83
C GLU A 49 -24.57 -18.26 -6.24
N ALA A 50 -24.99 -17.13 -6.84
CA ALA A 50 -25.51 -17.06 -8.21
C ALA A 50 -24.43 -16.89 -9.29
N VAL A 51 -23.17 -16.70 -8.89
CA VAL A 51 -22.04 -16.54 -9.81
C VAL A 51 -21.33 -17.89 -9.88
N TYR A 52 -21.36 -18.50 -11.05
CA TYR A 52 -20.76 -19.81 -11.30
C TYR A 52 -19.39 -19.66 -11.98
N GLU A 53 -18.69 -20.78 -12.13
CA GLU A 53 -17.37 -20.85 -12.76
C GLU A 53 -17.40 -20.28 -14.18
N GLU A 54 -18.47 -20.50 -14.94
CA GLU A 54 -18.58 -20.01 -16.32
C GLU A 54 -18.56 -18.48 -16.37
N HIS A 55 -19.29 -17.82 -15.47
CA HIS A 55 -19.28 -16.36 -15.35
C HIS A 55 -17.88 -15.83 -14.96
N LEU A 56 -17.21 -16.51 -14.03
CA LEU A 56 -15.84 -16.13 -13.65
C LEU A 56 -14.87 -16.29 -14.80
N ARG A 57 -15.04 -17.33 -15.62
CA ARG A 57 -14.20 -17.62 -16.78
C ARG A 57 -14.41 -16.62 -17.91
N GLU A 58 -15.60 -16.05 -18.05
CA GLU A 58 -15.89 -14.96 -18.99
C GLU A 58 -15.22 -13.63 -18.58
N TRP A 59 -15.10 -13.37 -17.27
CA TRP A 59 -14.48 -12.15 -16.76
C TRP A 59 -12.97 -12.27 -16.52
N TRP A 60 -12.47 -13.48 -16.34
CA TRP A 60 -11.06 -13.71 -16.08
C TRP A 60 -10.23 -13.60 -17.36
N SER A 61 -9.29 -12.67 -17.35
CA SER A 61 -8.33 -12.46 -18.44
C SER A 61 -6.91 -12.67 -17.93
N TYR A 62 -6.19 -13.58 -18.55
CA TYR A 62 -4.80 -13.86 -18.21
C TYR A 62 -3.88 -12.77 -18.73
N MET A 63 -3.03 -12.21 -17.87
CA MET A 63 -2.04 -11.19 -18.24
C MET A 63 -2.67 -10.00 -18.99
N ASP A 64 -3.79 -9.52 -18.45
CA ASP A 64 -4.48 -8.31 -18.92
C ASP A 64 -3.71 -7.04 -18.53
N LEU A 65 -2.49 -6.92 -19.06
CA LEU A 65 -1.53 -5.90 -18.69
C LEU A 65 -1.80 -4.59 -19.44
N LEU A 66 -1.54 -3.48 -18.76
CA LEU A 66 -1.57 -2.16 -19.36
C LEU A 66 -0.50 -2.01 -20.45
N PRO A 67 -0.82 -1.33 -21.57
CA PRO A 67 0.15 -1.03 -22.60
C PRO A 67 1.37 -0.27 -22.06
N GLY A 68 2.54 -0.54 -22.64
CA GLY A 68 3.78 0.15 -22.29
C GLY A 68 4.56 -0.46 -21.13
N GLY A 69 4.11 -1.59 -20.57
CA GLY A 69 4.85 -2.33 -19.55
C GLY A 69 5.05 -1.53 -18.27
N VAL A 70 4.05 -0.71 -17.92
CA VAL A 70 4.07 0.18 -16.75
C VAL A 70 3.83 -0.56 -15.44
N GLU A 71 3.38 -1.82 -15.53
CA GLU A 71 3.04 -2.67 -14.40
C GLU A 71 4.19 -3.60 -14.00
N GLU A 72 4.39 -3.72 -12.70
CA GLU A 72 5.20 -4.78 -12.11
C GLU A 72 4.29 -5.96 -11.73
N ILE A 73 4.68 -7.17 -12.14
CA ILE A 73 3.90 -8.39 -11.93
C ILE A 73 4.22 -8.97 -10.55
N LEU A 74 3.21 -9.02 -9.70
CA LEU A 74 3.25 -9.62 -8.36
C LEU A 74 2.64 -11.03 -8.43
N GLY A 75 3.48 -12.01 -8.70
CA GLY A 75 3.08 -13.41 -8.85
C GLY A 75 3.23 -14.25 -7.58
N THR A 76 2.70 -15.46 -7.59
CA THR A 76 2.62 -16.36 -6.42
C THR A 76 3.96 -16.84 -5.84
N ARG A 77 5.10 -16.42 -6.44
CA ARG A 77 6.44 -16.72 -5.93
C ARG A 77 6.70 -16.12 -4.55
N PHE A 78 6.08 -14.98 -4.24
CA PHE A 78 6.22 -14.31 -2.94
C PHE A 78 4.88 -14.27 -2.22
N SER A 79 4.94 -14.28 -0.89
CA SER A 79 3.80 -14.10 -0.02
C SER A 79 3.21 -12.68 -0.12
N ALA A 80 1.97 -12.51 0.32
CA ALA A 80 1.32 -11.21 0.39
C ALA A 80 2.11 -10.21 1.26
N GLU A 81 2.71 -10.67 2.35
CA GLU A 81 3.52 -9.82 3.24
C GLU A 81 4.82 -9.36 2.56
N GLU A 82 5.47 -10.23 1.79
CA GLU A 82 6.66 -9.89 1.01
C GLU A 82 6.34 -8.86 -0.07
N HIS A 83 5.25 -9.05 -0.83
CA HIS A 83 4.80 -8.04 -1.78
C HIS A 83 4.44 -6.72 -1.10
N ALA A 84 3.76 -6.75 0.04
CA ALA A 84 3.43 -5.53 0.79
C ALA A 84 4.70 -4.76 1.19
N ARG A 85 5.72 -5.46 1.68
CA ARG A 85 7.02 -4.85 2.03
C ARG A 85 7.72 -4.25 0.81
N GLN A 86 7.74 -4.99 -0.31
CA GLN A 86 8.30 -4.49 -1.57
C GLN A 86 7.59 -3.22 -2.04
N ILE A 87 6.25 -3.20 -2.03
CA ILE A 87 5.44 -2.04 -2.41
C ILE A 87 5.76 -0.86 -1.49
N LEU A 88 5.74 -1.05 -0.15
CA LEU A 88 6.01 -0.01 0.84
C LEU A 88 7.40 0.61 0.66
N HIS A 89 8.42 -0.22 0.46
CA HIS A 89 9.76 0.24 0.16
C HIS A 89 9.81 1.02 -1.17
N ALA A 90 9.16 0.50 -2.23
CA ALA A 90 9.16 1.12 -3.56
C ALA A 90 8.45 2.49 -3.64
N VAL A 91 7.53 2.78 -2.70
CA VAL A 91 6.86 4.08 -2.56
C VAL A 91 7.46 4.95 -1.45
N GLY A 92 8.54 4.51 -0.79
CA GLY A 92 9.21 5.26 0.27
C GLY A 92 8.42 5.37 1.58
N LEU A 93 7.49 4.44 1.82
CA LEU A 93 6.64 4.39 3.02
C LEU A 93 7.07 3.30 4.01
N GLU A 94 8.18 2.61 3.76
CA GLU A 94 8.74 1.69 4.74
C GLU A 94 9.14 2.50 5.99
N ARG A 95 8.48 2.20 7.12
CA ARG A 95 8.86 2.82 8.39
C ARG A 95 10.21 2.28 8.79
N ASP A 96 11.15 3.18 9.07
CA ASP A 96 12.38 2.83 9.75
C ASP A 96 12.02 2.11 11.07
N PRO A 97 12.44 0.85 11.30
CA PRO A 97 12.20 0.16 12.56
C PRO A 97 12.88 0.87 13.74
N THR A 98 13.82 1.78 13.46
CA THR A 98 14.46 2.67 14.44
C THR A 98 13.72 4.00 14.56
N GLY A 99 12.43 3.94 14.91
CA GLY A 99 11.81 5.05 15.62
C GLY A 99 12.47 5.17 16.98
N GLN A 100 13.60 5.89 17.08
CA GLN A 100 14.08 6.35 18.37
C GLN A 100 12.98 7.21 18.96
N GLU A 101 12.31 6.68 19.98
CA GLU A 101 11.55 7.46 20.92
C GLU A 101 12.49 8.56 21.41
N GLU A 102 12.25 9.79 20.96
CA GLU A 102 12.81 10.99 21.55
C GLU A 102 12.30 11.02 22.99
N GLN A 103 13.06 10.38 23.88
CA GLN A 103 12.91 10.47 25.32
C GLN A 103 13.03 11.95 25.65
N ALA A 104 11.89 12.59 25.91
CA ALA A 104 11.85 13.90 26.50
C ALA A 104 12.60 13.83 27.84
N GLU A 105 13.83 14.34 27.84
CA GLU A 105 14.64 14.59 29.00
C GLU A 105 13.91 15.64 29.87
N PRO A 106 13.47 15.33 31.11
CA PRO A 106 12.94 16.36 31.98
C PRO A 106 14.12 17.18 32.49
N ALA A 107 14.22 18.42 31.97
CA ALA A 107 15.21 19.39 32.39
C ALA A 107 15.22 19.52 33.93
N GLU A 108 16.38 19.17 34.46
CA GLU A 108 16.86 19.27 35.82
C GLU A 108 16.46 20.60 36.48
N THR A 109 15.65 20.50 37.53
CA THR A 109 15.27 21.63 38.38
C THR A 109 16.53 22.18 39.06
N ALA A 110 17.02 23.31 38.56
CA ALA A 110 18.14 24.05 39.13
C ALA A 110 17.97 24.25 40.64
N LYS A 111 18.85 23.63 41.42
CA LYS A 111 19.17 24.07 42.77
C LYS A 111 20.29 25.09 42.68
N GLU A 112 19.99 26.36 42.91
CA GLU A 112 20.98 27.29 43.44
C GLU A 112 20.39 28.07 44.61
N GLY A 113 21.07 27.94 45.75
CA GLY A 113 20.68 28.41 47.07
C GLY A 113 20.91 29.92 47.30
N PRO A 114 20.61 30.38 48.52
CA PRO A 114 20.27 31.78 48.79
C PRO A 114 21.49 32.64 49.11
N ARG A 115 21.38 33.98 48.94
CA ARG A 115 22.04 34.97 49.81
C ARG A 115 21.62 36.45 49.58
N ASN A 116 21.36 37.10 50.72
CA ASN A 116 21.42 38.53 51.08
C ASN A 116 20.32 39.49 50.58
N ALA A 117 19.36 40.00 51.37
CA ALA A 117 19.38 40.80 52.64
C ALA A 117 19.26 42.35 52.36
N PRO A 118 18.87 43.24 53.31
CA PRO A 118 17.50 43.78 53.40
C PRO A 118 17.39 45.33 53.46
N LEU A 119 16.13 45.81 53.58
CA LEU A 119 15.63 47.09 54.17
C LEU A 119 15.90 48.44 53.48
N HIS A 120 14.84 49.15 53.09
CA HIS A 120 14.28 50.27 53.88
C HIS A 120 12.89 50.70 53.39
N SER A 121 12.13 51.25 54.36
CA SER A 121 10.77 51.80 54.31
C SER A 121 10.59 53.00 53.40
#